data_AF-A0A401M0Y9-F1
#
_entry.id   AF-A0A401M0Y9-F1
#
_cell.length_a   1.000
_cell.length_b   1.000
_cell.length_c   1.000
_cell.angle_alpha   90.00
_cell.angle_beta   90.00
_cell.angle_gamma   90.00
#
_symmetry.space_group_name_H-M   'P 1'
#
loop_
_entity.id
_entity.type
_entity.pdbx_description
1 polymer ?
#
loop_
_entity_poly.entity_id
_entity_poly.type
_entity_poly.pdbx_seq_one_letter_code
_entity_poly.pdbx_strand_id
1 'polypeptide(L)'
;MTIREIELDNFRIYKGKNRIELFPDGNRNLVIVSGNNGFGKTTFLMSLVWCLYGKNMGKVDELYRKEIDEKGGYSKYIGNSLNFAAQKEGETRFSVSVTFTDVEIPDTPCTEITIVRSYDSATNYDDELEILIDGRKNDLFTGSKEEITKEEEIFIRDYILPIEIAKFFFFDAEKIVSFAQINTPEQRRDLSLAYSQVLGIQKYEDLKNELVRIQDDYRKASAKPQEKREFNALIADIDFKESEIDRLSEEITNLEDDRVIKRHNSAELQSKLIREGDMMSEDELVRLKERKTELDTVLREADDSLKDLYSLIPFGLAGGLMAELSSQLETEKAYKQNKLQLEGVNDKTDVILGDMRKQRENCLSPLI
;
A
#
# COMPACT_ATOMS: atom_id res chain seq x y z
N MET A 1 25.07 15.69 -8.80
CA MET A 1 24.79 14.42 -9.48
C MET A 1 23.71 14.59 -10.53
N THR A 2 24.00 14.21 -11.77
CA THR A 2 23.06 14.22 -12.90
C THR A 2 23.22 12.95 -13.73
N ILE A 3 22.11 12.34 -14.16
CA ILE A 3 22.13 11.20 -15.09
C ILE A 3 22.43 11.76 -16.48
N ARG A 4 23.58 11.41 -17.05
CA ARG A 4 24.00 11.82 -18.39
C ARG A 4 23.38 10.94 -19.46
N GLU A 5 23.31 9.64 -19.21
CA GLU A 5 22.96 8.66 -20.22
C GLU A 5 22.48 7.34 -19.62
N ILE A 6 21.59 6.67 -20.34
CA ILE A 6 21.21 5.28 -20.10
C ILE A 6 21.37 4.48 -21.41
N GLU A 7 22.02 3.32 -21.36
CA GLU A 7 22.04 2.35 -22.46
C GLU A 7 21.35 1.06 -22.03
N LEU A 8 20.35 0.63 -22.81
CA LEU A 8 19.66 -0.65 -22.64
C LEU A 8 20.07 -1.59 -23.76
N ASP A 9 20.49 -2.81 -23.42
CA ASP A 9 20.79 -3.86 -24.41
C ASP A 9 19.91 -5.09 -24.17
N ASN A 10 19.04 -5.42 -25.13
CA ASN A 10 18.11 -6.55 -25.08
C ASN A 10 17.18 -6.60 -23.85
N PHE A 11 16.90 -5.46 -23.24
CA PHE A 11 16.06 -5.35 -22.04
C PHE A 11 14.58 -5.11 -22.38
N ARG A 12 13.73 -6.10 -22.09
CA ARG A 12 12.28 -6.10 -22.31
C ARG A 12 11.90 -5.67 -23.72
N ILE A 13 11.31 -4.48 -23.88
CA ILE A 13 10.88 -4.00 -25.20
C ILE A 13 12.04 -3.42 -26.04
N TYR A 14 13.17 -3.11 -25.39
CA TYR A 14 14.35 -2.55 -26.04
C TYR A 14 15.18 -3.70 -26.61
N LYS A 15 15.17 -3.84 -27.94
CA LYS A 15 15.98 -4.84 -28.66
C LYS A 15 17.31 -4.22 -29.08
N GLY A 16 18.42 -4.94 -28.87
CA GLY A 16 19.77 -4.46 -29.12
C GLY A 16 20.13 -3.24 -28.28
N LYS A 17 21.20 -2.55 -28.66
CA LYS A 17 21.72 -1.38 -27.95
C LYS A 17 20.90 -0.12 -28.22
N ASN A 18 20.22 0.36 -27.19
CA ASN A 18 19.41 1.57 -27.20
C ASN A 18 20.01 2.57 -26.23
N ARG A 19 20.68 3.59 -26.78
CA ARG A 19 21.33 4.66 -26.02
C ARG A 19 20.42 5.88 -25.94
N ILE A 20 20.15 6.36 -24.72
CA ILE A 20 19.30 7.51 -24.43
C ILE A 20 20.13 8.53 -23.66
N GLU A 21 20.45 9.64 -24.33
CA GLU A 21 21.13 10.77 -23.71
C GLU A 21 20.11 11.61 -22.92
N LEU A 22 20.42 11.83 -21.64
CA LEU A 22 19.60 12.59 -20.70
C LEU A 22 20.29 13.88 -20.26
N PHE A 23 21.42 14.21 -20.90
CA PHE A 23 22.15 15.43 -20.58
C PHE A 23 21.37 16.66 -21.09
N PRO A 24 21.16 17.68 -20.25
CA PRO A 24 20.45 18.88 -20.66
C PRO A 24 21.27 19.73 -21.63
N ASP A 25 20.67 20.14 -22.75
CA ASP A 25 21.27 21.12 -23.65
C ASP A 25 21.20 22.53 -23.04
N GLY A 26 22.34 23.06 -22.60
CA GLY A 26 22.47 24.41 -22.07
C GLY A 26 21.81 24.58 -20.70
N ASN A 27 20.89 25.55 -20.56
CA ASN A 27 20.24 25.91 -19.28
C ASN A 27 18.92 25.16 -19.01
N ARG A 28 18.59 24.10 -19.77
CA ARG A 28 17.30 23.41 -19.67
C ARG A 28 17.38 22.17 -18.78
N ASN A 29 17.00 22.28 -17.52
CA ASN A 29 17.11 21.19 -16.54
C ASN A 29 15.97 20.15 -16.60
N LEU A 30 15.22 20.08 -17.71
CA LEU A 30 14.04 19.21 -17.83
C LEU A 30 14.13 18.40 -19.13
N VAL A 31 14.19 17.07 -18.98
CA VAL A 31 14.15 16.11 -20.08
C VAL A 31 12.79 15.44 -20.11
N ILE A 32 12.15 15.46 -21.28
CA ILE A 32 10.83 14.84 -21.48
C ILE A 32 11.00 13.61 -22.35
N VAL A 33 10.74 12.44 -21.78
CA VAL A 33 10.62 11.18 -22.52
C VAL A 33 9.13 10.95 -22.81
N SER A 34 8.73 11.07 -24.08
CA SER A 34 7.34 10.90 -24.51
C SER A 34 7.18 9.66 -25.38
N GLY A 35 6.04 8.98 -25.23
CA GLY A 35 5.67 7.81 -26.01
C GLY A 35 4.24 7.40 -25.71
N ASN A 36 3.62 6.62 -26.60
CA ASN A 36 2.29 6.08 -26.38
C ASN A 36 2.31 4.98 -25.29
N ASN A 37 1.15 4.56 -24.81
CA ASN A 37 1.06 3.43 -23.88
C ASN A 37 1.55 2.15 -24.56
N GLY A 38 2.32 1.34 -23.83
CA GLY A 38 2.97 0.15 -24.37
C GLY A 38 4.33 0.38 -25.05
N PHE A 39 4.77 1.63 -25.25
CA PHE A 39 6.06 1.95 -25.87
C PHE A 39 7.25 1.97 -24.88
N GLY A 40 7.08 1.42 -23.67
CA GLY A 40 8.18 1.16 -22.73
C GLY A 40 8.56 2.28 -21.77
N LYS A 41 7.74 3.32 -21.59
CA LYS A 41 7.98 4.35 -20.56
C LYS A 41 8.20 3.76 -19.16
N THR A 42 7.32 2.84 -18.74
CA THR A 42 7.45 2.13 -17.45
C THR A 42 8.66 1.20 -17.44
N THR A 43 8.94 0.54 -18.57
CA THR A 43 10.14 -0.31 -18.75
C THR A 43 11.43 0.49 -18.56
N PHE A 44 11.47 1.72 -19.09
CA PHE A 44 12.59 2.64 -18.94
C PHE A 44 12.80 3.02 -17.47
N LEU A 45 11.75 3.44 -16.77
CA LEU A 45 11.85 3.75 -15.33
C LEU A 45 12.30 2.53 -14.52
N MET A 46 11.75 1.36 -14.84
CA MET A 46 12.11 0.11 -14.19
C MET A 46 13.56 -0.31 -14.46
N SER A 47 14.10 -0.03 -15.65
CA SER A 47 15.49 -0.33 -15.99
C SER A 47 16.49 0.43 -15.11
N LEU A 48 16.16 1.68 -14.75
CA LEU A 48 16.94 2.49 -13.80
C LEU A 48 16.98 1.86 -12.41
N VAL A 49 15.81 1.49 -11.89
CA VAL A 49 15.69 0.86 -10.58
C VAL A 49 16.42 -0.49 -10.55
N TRP A 50 16.28 -1.29 -11.62
CA TRP A 50 16.96 -2.56 -11.74
C TRP A 50 18.48 -2.40 -11.82
N CYS A 51 18.98 -1.48 -12.65
CA CYS A 51 20.42 -1.21 -12.79
C CYS A 51 21.06 -0.85 -11.44
N LEU A 52 20.41 0.00 -10.65
CA LEU A 52 20.93 0.42 -9.35
C LEU A 52 20.79 -0.66 -8.27
N TYR A 53 19.62 -1.28 -8.12
CA TYR A 53 19.30 -2.08 -6.94
C TYR A 53 19.19 -3.59 -7.18
N GLY A 54 19.03 -4.04 -8.43
CA GLY A 54 18.97 -5.47 -8.78
C GLY A 54 18.04 -6.29 -7.90
N LYS A 55 18.59 -7.28 -7.19
CA LYS A 55 17.87 -8.14 -6.23
C LYS A 55 17.14 -7.35 -5.14
N ASN A 56 17.68 -6.19 -4.75
CA ASN A 56 17.08 -5.31 -3.76
C ASN A 56 15.96 -4.42 -4.33
N MET A 57 15.64 -4.48 -5.62
CA MET A 57 14.55 -3.72 -6.24
C MET A 57 13.18 -3.93 -5.55
N GLY A 58 12.93 -5.12 -4.99
CA GLY A 58 11.72 -5.38 -4.19
C GLY A 58 11.65 -4.58 -2.88
N LYS A 59 12.78 -4.05 -2.37
CA LYS A 59 12.82 -3.18 -1.19
C LYS A 59 12.55 -1.71 -1.53
N VAL A 60 12.66 -1.32 -2.81
CA VAL A 60 12.40 0.05 -3.28
C VAL A 60 10.92 0.37 -3.20
N ASP A 61 10.07 -0.53 -3.71
CA ASP A 61 8.61 -0.34 -3.73
C ASP A 61 7.91 -1.70 -3.54
N GLU A 62 6.84 -1.71 -2.75
CA GLU A 62 5.97 -2.88 -2.55
C GLU A 62 5.40 -3.41 -3.86
N LEU A 63 5.18 -2.55 -4.86
CA LEU A 63 4.76 -2.98 -6.19
C LEU A 63 5.78 -3.94 -6.82
N TYR A 64 7.06 -3.57 -6.80
CA TYR A 64 8.10 -4.43 -7.38
C TYR A 64 8.18 -5.74 -6.62
N ARG A 65 8.05 -5.71 -5.29
CA ARG A 65 7.95 -6.93 -4.48
C ARG A 65 6.79 -7.83 -4.93
N LYS A 66 5.59 -7.26 -5.09
CA LYS A 66 4.40 -8.01 -5.56
C LYS A 66 4.62 -8.61 -6.94
N GLU A 67 5.15 -7.84 -7.89
CA GLU A 67 5.43 -8.35 -9.25
C GLU A 67 6.47 -9.49 -9.24
N ILE A 68 7.51 -9.38 -8.41
CA ILE A 68 8.52 -10.41 -8.23
C ILE A 68 7.91 -11.68 -7.63
N ASP A 69 7.10 -11.54 -6.58
CA ASP A 69 6.43 -12.64 -5.90
C ASP A 69 5.43 -13.36 -6.81
N GLU A 70 4.64 -12.61 -7.60
CA GLU A 70 3.70 -13.16 -8.58
C GLU A 70 4.37 -13.98 -9.67
N LYS A 71 5.60 -13.62 -10.05
CA LYS A 71 6.41 -14.38 -11.02
C LYS A 71 7.18 -15.54 -10.40
N GLY A 72 7.08 -15.76 -9.09
CA GLY A 72 7.72 -16.86 -8.38
C GLY A 72 9.19 -16.60 -8.03
N GLY A 73 9.54 -15.34 -7.73
CA GLY A 73 10.85 -14.92 -7.24
C GLY A 73 11.69 -14.13 -8.24
N TYR A 74 12.78 -13.53 -7.75
CA TYR A 74 13.63 -12.60 -8.51
C TYR A 74 14.19 -13.20 -9.80
N SER A 75 14.80 -14.40 -9.74
CA SER A 75 15.41 -15.03 -10.92
C SER A 75 14.41 -15.26 -12.05
N LYS A 76 13.16 -15.63 -11.73
CA LYS A 76 12.10 -15.80 -12.73
C LYS A 76 11.60 -14.46 -13.25
N TYR A 77 11.48 -13.45 -12.40
CA TYR A 77 11.07 -12.10 -12.80
C TYR A 77 12.07 -11.46 -13.77
N ILE A 78 13.36 -11.48 -13.43
CA ILE A 78 14.43 -10.90 -14.25
C ILE A 78 14.75 -11.76 -15.47
N GLY A 79 14.72 -13.09 -15.37
CA GLY A 79 14.87 -13.96 -16.55
C GLY A 79 13.83 -13.68 -17.65
N ASN A 80 12.61 -13.29 -17.28
CA ASN A 80 11.57 -12.88 -18.22
C ASN A 80 11.76 -11.45 -18.79
N SER A 81 12.81 -10.74 -18.37
CA SER A 81 13.12 -9.40 -18.86
C SER A 81 14.03 -9.40 -20.10
N LEU A 82 14.50 -10.55 -20.59
CA LEU A 82 15.16 -10.64 -21.89
C LEU A 82 14.16 -10.34 -23.03
N ASN A 83 14.59 -9.55 -24.02
CA ASN A 83 13.77 -9.25 -25.19
C ASN A 83 13.43 -10.52 -25.99
N PHE A 84 12.14 -10.72 -26.29
CA PHE A 84 11.66 -11.91 -27.00
C PHE A 84 12.25 -12.10 -28.40
N ALA A 85 12.52 -11.01 -29.13
CA ALA A 85 13.09 -11.10 -30.47
C ALA A 85 14.58 -11.45 -30.41
N ALA A 86 15.32 -10.86 -29.47
CA ALA A 86 16.72 -11.20 -29.21
C ALA A 86 16.86 -12.68 -28.77
N GLN A 87 15.99 -13.14 -27.88
CA GLN A 87 15.96 -14.54 -27.44
C GLN A 87 15.74 -15.51 -28.61
N LYS A 88 14.86 -15.18 -29.56
CA LYS A 88 14.64 -15.99 -30.77
C LYS A 88 15.85 -16.01 -31.70
N GLU A 89 16.69 -14.99 -31.65
CA GLU A 89 17.94 -14.88 -32.42
C GLU A 89 19.12 -15.58 -31.73
N GLY A 90 18.91 -16.16 -30.55
CA GLY A 90 19.93 -16.91 -29.80
C GLY A 90 20.69 -16.09 -28.77
N GLU A 91 20.32 -14.82 -28.56
CA GLU A 91 20.88 -14.00 -27.49
C GLU A 91 20.39 -14.51 -26.13
N THR A 92 21.30 -14.66 -25.18
CA THR A 92 20.96 -15.09 -23.81
C THR A 92 21.17 -14.00 -22.77
N ARG A 93 21.83 -12.90 -23.15
CA ARG A 93 22.24 -11.82 -22.25
C ARG A 93 21.53 -10.52 -22.55
N PHE A 94 21.29 -9.77 -21.49
CA PHE A 94 20.84 -8.38 -21.55
C PHE A 94 21.58 -7.55 -20.50
N SER A 95 21.67 -6.25 -20.74
CA SER A 95 22.32 -5.33 -19.81
C SER A 95 21.65 -3.97 -19.79
N VAL A 96 21.81 -3.27 -18.68
CA VAL A 96 21.43 -1.86 -18.53
C VAL A 96 22.61 -1.13 -17.93
N SER A 97 23.01 -0.04 -18.57
CA SER A 97 24.01 0.86 -18.04
C SER A 97 23.47 2.26 -17.83
N VAL A 98 23.93 2.90 -16.75
CA VAL A 98 23.55 4.26 -16.39
C VAL A 98 24.81 5.04 -16.09
N THR A 99 25.01 6.16 -16.78
CA THR A 99 26.16 7.05 -16.59
C THR A 99 25.73 8.29 -15.84
N PHE A 100 26.39 8.53 -14.71
CA PHE A 100 26.23 9.69 -13.83
C PHE A 100 27.40 10.65 -14.00
N THR A 101 27.13 11.94 -13.76
CA THR A 101 28.10 13.03 -13.75
C THR A 101 27.90 13.86 -12.48
N ASP A 102 28.92 14.63 -12.08
CA ASP A 102 28.90 15.47 -10.88
C ASP A 102 28.60 14.67 -9.59
N VAL A 103 29.21 13.50 -9.44
CA VAL A 103 29.13 12.70 -8.21
C VAL A 103 30.33 13.05 -7.34
N GLU A 104 30.07 13.55 -6.13
CA GLU A 104 31.11 13.89 -5.17
C GLU A 104 31.50 12.65 -4.35
N ILE A 105 32.68 12.10 -4.62
CA ILE A 105 33.27 11.00 -3.84
C ILE A 105 34.40 11.59 -2.98
N PRO A 106 34.44 11.30 -1.67
CA PRO A 106 35.56 11.67 -0.82
C PRO A 106 36.88 11.13 -1.39
N ASP A 107 37.90 11.97 -1.45
CA ASP A 107 39.28 11.63 -1.80
C ASP A 107 39.56 11.14 -3.25
N THR A 108 38.59 11.15 -4.17
CA THR A 108 38.83 10.88 -5.60
C THR A 108 38.03 11.82 -6.50
N PRO A 109 38.68 12.65 -7.33
CA PRO A 109 37.98 13.42 -8.35
C PRO A 109 37.52 12.47 -9.46
N CYS A 110 36.21 12.30 -9.61
CA CYS A 110 35.59 11.51 -10.68
C CYS A 110 34.76 12.44 -11.56
N THR A 111 34.91 12.33 -12.88
CA THR A 111 34.13 13.14 -13.83
C THR A 111 32.84 12.42 -14.22
N GLU A 112 32.93 11.12 -14.47
CA GLU A 112 31.83 10.27 -14.87
C GLU A 112 31.89 8.91 -14.16
N ILE A 113 30.72 8.39 -13.80
CA ILE A 113 30.55 7.06 -13.19
C ILE A 113 29.54 6.31 -14.03
N THR A 114 29.94 5.16 -14.56
CA THR A 114 29.05 4.27 -15.31
C THR A 114 28.79 3.03 -14.49
N ILE A 115 27.53 2.80 -14.15
CA ILE A 115 27.07 1.56 -13.51
C ILE A 115 26.53 0.67 -14.61
N VAL A 116 27.06 -0.54 -14.74
CA VAL A 116 26.60 -1.54 -15.71
C VAL A 116 26.09 -2.73 -14.92
N ARG A 117 24.83 -3.13 -15.16
CA ARG A 117 24.27 -4.37 -14.64
C ARG A 117 23.92 -5.28 -15.80
N SER A 118 24.34 -6.53 -15.75
CA SER A 118 24.09 -7.53 -16.78
C SER A 118 23.53 -8.81 -16.19
N TYR A 119 22.71 -9.51 -16.99
CA TYR A 119 22.08 -10.77 -16.59
C TYR A 119 22.09 -11.77 -17.73
N ASP A 120 22.45 -13.02 -17.42
CA ASP A 120 22.42 -14.13 -18.36
C ASP A 120 21.23 -15.06 -18.05
N SER A 121 20.28 -15.11 -18.99
CA SER A 121 19.09 -15.96 -18.88
C SER A 121 19.42 -17.46 -19.01
N ALA A 122 20.59 -17.85 -19.52
CA ALA A 122 20.97 -19.25 -19.68
C ALA A 122 21.48 -19.87 -18.36
N THR A 123 22.23 -19.11 -17.55
CA THR A 123 22.75 -19.56 -16.26
C THR A 123 21.77 -19.30 -15.11
N ASN A 124 20.81 -18.38 -15.30
CA ASN A 124 19.73 -18.04 -14.37
C ASN A 124 20.20 -17.54 -12.99
N TYR A 125 21.50 -17.24 -12.84
CA TYR A 125 22.14 -16.88 -11.58
C TYR A 125 23.28 -15.84 -11.69
N ASP A 126 23.66 -15.39 -12.89
CA ASP A 126 24.70 -14.35 -13.06
C ASP A 126 24.06 -12.95 -13.19
N ASP A 127 23.66 -12.37 -12.06
CA ASP A 127 23.43 -10.91 -11.95
C ASP A 127 24.79 -10.27 -11.67
N GLU A 128 25.45 -9.76 -12.71
CA GLU A 128 26.76 -9.13 -12.62
C GLU A 128 26.60 -7.61 -12.57
N LEU A 129 27.13 -6.99 -11.53
CA LEU A 129 27.24 -5.54 -11.36
C LEU A 129 28.70 -5.14 -11.63
N GLU A 130 28.89 -4.05 -12.36
CA GLU A 130 30.19 -3.43 -12.58
C GLU A 130 30.08 -1.91 -12.47
N ILE A 131 30.99 -1.30 -11.71
CA ILE A 131 31.12 0.17 -11.62
C ILE A 131 32.40 0.62 -12.31
N LEU A 132 32.26 1.48 -13.32
CA LEU A 132 33.37 2.13 -14.02
C LEU A 132 33.46 3.60 -13.61
N ILE A 133 34.66 4.03 -13.25
CA ILE A 133 34.96 5.42 -12.90
C ILE A 133 35.85 5.99 -14.01
N ASP A 134 35.40 7.06 -14.68
CA ASP A 134 36.07 7.68 -15.83
C ASP A 134 36.46 6.66 -16.93
N GLY A 135 35.55 5.72 -17.20
CA GLY A 135 35.72 4.67 -18.20
C GLY A 135 36.72 3.56 -17.81
N ARG A 136 37.22 3.55 -16.57
CA ARG A 136 38.12 2.50 -16.05
C ARG A 136 37.41 1.68 -15.00
N LYS A 137 37.57 0.36 -15.09
CA LYS A 137 37.21 -0.55 -13.99
C LYS A 137 38.16 -0.23 -12.83
N ASN A 138 37.59 0.17 -11.69
CA ASN A 138 38.42 0.63 -10.58
C ASN A 138 38.93 -0.57 -9.77
N ASP A 139 40.21 -0.54 -9.37
CA ASP A 139 40.82 -1.53 -8.47
C ASP A 139 40.42 -1.30 -7.00
N LEU A 140 39.45 -0.40 -6.75
CA LEU A 140 38.91 -0.09 -5.41
C LEU A 140 38.27 -1.30 -4.71
N PHE A 141 37.72 -2.24 -5.49
CA PHE A 141 37.02 -3.41 -4.98
C PHE A 141 37.90 -4.64 -5.14
N THR A 142 38.42 -5.17 -4.03
CA THR A 142 39.34 -6.30 -4.02
C THR A 142 38.74 -7.47 -3.26
N GLY A 143 38.54 -8.61 -3.92
CA GLY A 143 37.99 -9.79 -3.25
C GLY A 143 37.41 -10.83 -4.21
N SER A 144 36.59 -11.72 -3.66
CA SER A 144 35.77 -12.67 -4.42
C SER A 144 34.61 -11.96 -5.13
N LYS A 145 34.04 -12.52 -6.20
CA LYS A 145 32.90 -11.93 -6.95
C LYS A 145 31.77 -11.44 -6.03
N GLU A 146 31.42 -12.20 -5.00
CA GLU A 146 30.34 -11.87 -4.05
C GLU A 146 30.68 -10.71 -3.09
N GLU A 147 31.95 -10.53 -2.76
CA GLU A 147 32.43 -9.43 -1.91
C GLU A 147 32.43 -8.14 -2.71
N ILE A 148 32.92 -8.20 -3.96
CA ILE A 148 32.90 -7.08 -4.90
C ILE A 148 31.47 -6.58 -5.11
N THR A 149 30.51 -7.47 -5.39
CA THR A 149 29.10 -7.05 -5.58
C THR A 149 28.52 -6.38 -4.33
N LYS A 150 28.88 -6.82 -3.12
CA LYS A 150 28.43 -6.16 -1.88
C LYS A 150 29.05 -4.77 -1.72
N GLU A 151 30.33 -4.63 -2.02
CA GLU A 151 31.01 -3.32 -1.96
C GLU A 151 30.45 -2.35 -3.01
N GLU A 152 30.15 -2.83 -4.22
CA GLU A 152 29.48 -2.06 -5.26
C GLU A 152 28.06 -1.64 -4.84
N GLU A 153 27.29 -2.52 -4.21
CA GLU A 153 25.97 -2.18 -3.65
C GLU A 153 26.06 -1.14 -2.53
N ILE A 154 27.06 -1.23 -1.65
CA ILE A 154 27.35 -0.24 -0.61
C ILE A 154 27.71 1.11 -1.25
N PHE A 155 28.53 1.10 -2.30
CA PHE A 155 28.92 2.30 -3.02
C PHE A 155 27.71 3.02 -3.62
N ILE A 156 26.79 2.29 -4.27
CA ILE A 156 25.56 2.87 -4.82
C ILE A 156 24.73 3.52 -3.72
N ARG A 157 24.57 2.84 -2.58
CA ARG A 157 23.80 3.34 -1.45
C ARG A 157 24.42 4.61 -0.84
N ASP A 158 25.74 4.64 -0.70
CA ASP A 158 26.41 5.72 0.04
C ASP A 158 26.69 6.95 -0.84
N TYR A 159 26.92 6.79 -2.15
CA TYR A 159 27.36 7.89 -3.04
C TYR A 159 26.38 8.26 -4.17
N ILE A 160 25.49 7.36 -4.58
CA ILE A 160 24.57 7.61 -5.69
C ILE A 160 23.18 7.90 -5.16
N LEU A 161 22.52 6.88 -4.61
CA LEU A 161 21.16 6.99 -4.13
C LEU A 161 20.87 5.88 -3.10
N PRO A 162 20.59 6.25 -1.83
CA PRO A 162 20.13 5.29 -0.84
C PRO A 162 18.80 4.64 -1.25
N ILE A 163 18.67 3.35 -0.98
CA ILE A 163 17.51 2.56 -1.39
C ILE A 163 16.21 3.04 -0.72
N GLU A 164 16.31 3.59 0.49
CA GLU A 164 15.20 4.05 1.33
C GLU A 164 14.48 5.25 0.71
N ILE A 165 15.22 6.08 -0.04
CA ILE A 165 14.67 7.25 -0.73
C ILE A 165 14.46 7.04 -2.23
N ALA A 166 14.95 5.94 -2.79
CA ALA A 166 14.82 5.62 -4.21
C ALA A 166 13.39 5.75 -4.74
N LYS A 167 12.40 5.37 -3.92
CA LYS A 167 10.97 5.49 -4.23
C LYS A 167 10.47 6.91 -4.49
N PHE A 168 11.18 7.93 -4.00
CA PHE A 168 10.83 9.34 -4.25
C PHE A 168 11.45 9.90 -5.53
N PHE A 169 12.50 9.25 -6.04
CA PHE A 169 13.17 9.64 -7.28
C PHE A 169 12.62 8.85 -8.47
N PHE A 170 12.28 7.58 -8.26
CA PHE A 170 11.72 6.69 -9.27
C PHE A 170 10.27 6.35 -8.94
N PHE A 171 9.33 7.20 -9.38
CA PHE A 171 7.91 6.98 -9.16
C PHE A 171 7.11 7.14 -10.45
N ASP A 172 5.99 6.42 -10.50
CA ASP A 172 4.98 6.56 -11.54
C ASP A 172 3.99 7.67 -11.14
N ALA A 173 3.71 8.60 -12.06
CA ALA A 173 2.80 9.72 -11.81
C ALA A 173 1.36 9.24 -11.55
N GLU A 174 0.95 8.08 -12.10
CA GLU A 174 -0.34 7.46 -11.79
C GLU A 174 -0.45 7.04 -10.30
N LYS A 175 0.71 6.93 -9.62
CA LYS A 175 0.83 6.45 -8.25
C LYS A 175 1.16 7.55 -7.23
N ILE A 176 1.20 8.83 -7.63
CA ILE A 176 1.26 9.97 -6.68
C ILE A 176 0.16 9.87 -5.59
N VAL A 177 -0.98 9.27 -5.93
CA VAL A 177 -2.10 9.05 -5.01
C VAL A 177 -1.75 8.06 -3.89
N SER A 178 -0.89 7.05 -4.11
CA SER A 178 -0.47 6.13 -3.04
C SER A 178 0.46 6.82 -2.02
N PHE A 179 1.28 7.78 -2.48
CA PHE A 179 2.07 8.63 -1.58
C PHE A 179 1.18 9.54 -0.71
N ALA A 180 0.05 10.01 -1.25
CA ALA A 180 -0.95 10.75 -0.47
C ALA A 180 -1.73 9.86 0.52
N GLN A 181 -1.67 8.52 0.36
CA GLN A 181 -2.31 7.55 1.25
C GLN A 181 -1.39 7.00 2.34
N ILE A 182 -0.20 7.58 2.56
CA ILE A 182 0.70 7.25 3.68
C ILE A 182 0.05 7.71 5.00
N ASN A 183 -0.92 6.93 5.46
CA ASN A 183 -1.69 7.24 6.66
C ASN A 183 -1.22 6.42 7.86
N THR A 184 -0.49 5.32 7.66
CA THR A 184 0.01 4.52 8.77
C THR A 184 1.16 5.23 9.51
N PRO A 185 1.18 5.19 10.86
CA PRO A 185 2.23 5.82 11.65
C PRO A 185 3.64 5.27 11.37
N GLU A 186 3.74 3.99 11.02
CA GLU A 186 4.99 3.29 10.73
C GLU A 186 5.63 3.77 9.44
N GLN A 187 4.87 3.78 8.33
CA GLN A 187 5.37 4.26 7.04
C GLN A 187 5.82 5.73 7.09
N ARG A 188 5.16 6.56 7.93
CA ARG A 188 5.57 7.96 8.19
C ARG A 188 6.88 8.06 8.95
N ARG A 189 7.13 7.17 9.93
CA ARG A 189 8.42 7.10 10.64
C ARG A 189 9.54 6.67 9.71
N ASP A 190 9.33 5.61 8.93
CA ASP A 190 10.32 5.13 7.96
C ASP A 190 10.65 6.21 6.92
N LEU A 191 9.63 6.97 6.47
CA LEU A 191 9.82 8.15 5.64
C LEU A 191 10.74 9.17 6.31
N SER A 192 10.42 9.54 7.55
CA SER A 192 11.14 10.58 8.30
C SER A 192 12.59 10.18 8.55
N LEU A 193 12.84 8.90 8.82
CA LEU A 193 14.19 8.34 8.98
C LEU A 193 14.96 8.40 7.66
N ALA A 194 14.38 7.92 6.56
CA ALA A 194 15.00 7.95 5.23
C ALA A 194 15.34 9.39 4.79
N TYR A 195 14.42 10.34 5.00
CA TYR A 195 14.69 11.76 4.75
C TYR A 195 15.80 12.31 5.65
N SER A 196 15.83 11.94 6.93
CA SER A 196 16.86 12.40 7.87
C SER A 196 18.25 11.85 7.55
N GLN A 197 18.34 10.63 7.02
CA GLN A 197 19.59 10.02 6.54
C GLN A 197 20.16 10.79 5.36
N VAL A 198 19.33 11.08 4.36
CA VAL A 198 19.75 11.75 3.12
C VAL A 198 20.07 13.22 3.34
N LEU A 199 19.33 13.89 4.21
CA LEU A 199 19.61 15.28 4.59
C LEU A 199 20.82 15.41 5.52
N GLY A 200 21.47 14.29 5.91
CA GLY A 200 22.59 14.28 6.85
C GLY A 200 22.20 14.69 8.27
N ILE A 201 20.89 14.70 8.57
CA ILE A 201 20.33 15.04 9.88
C ILE A 201 20.52 13.89 10.88
N GLN A 202 20.75 12.66 10.38
CA GLN A 202 20.95 11.47 11.21
C GLN A 202 22.01 11.68 12.29
N LYS A 203 23.14 12.32 11.98
CA LYS A 203 24.19 12.63 12.97
C LYS A 203 23.68 13.44 14.16
N TYR A 204 22.70 14.33 13.93
CA TYR A 204 22.07 15.13 14.96
C TYR A 204 20.99 14.36 15.73
N GLU A 205 20.27 13.44 15.08
CA GLU A 205 19.38 12.51 15.77
C GLU A 205 20.14 11.56 16.69
N ASP A 206 21.24 10.98 16.20
CA ASP A 206 22.10 10.09 16.98
C ASP A 206 22.66 10.84 18.19
N LEU A 207 23.18 12.06 17.99
CA LEU A 207 23.67 12.91 19.08
C LEU A 207 22.57 13.25 20.09
N LYS A 208 21.35 13.55 19.61
CA LYS A 208 20.20 13.82 20.49
C LYS A 208 19.86 12.58 21.32
N ASN A 209 19.82 11.40 20.70
CA ASN A 209 19.53 10.14 21.39
C ASN A 209 20.61 9.80 22.42
N GLU A 210 21.88 10.05 22.09
CA GLU A 210 23.01 9.90 23.01
C GLU A 210 22.90 10.83 24.21
N LEU A 211 22.59 12.11 23.99
CA LEU A 211 22.38 13.10 25.05
C LEU A 211 21.20 12.74 25.96
N VAL A 212 20.12 12.21 25.40
CA VAL A 212 18.97 11.71 26.17
C VAL A 212 19.37 10.51 27.03
N ARG A 213 20.11 9.55 26.47
CA ARG A 213 20.66 8.41 27.24
C ARG A 213 21.53 8.88 28.40
N ILE A 214 22.45 9.79 28.15
CA ILE A 214 23.32 10.35 29.19
C ILE A 214 22.48 11.05 30.26
N GLN A 215 21.49 11.86 29.87
CA GLN A 215 20.58 12.50 30.83
C GLN A 215 19.84 11.48 31.69
N ASP A 216 19.33 10.41 31.09
CA ASP A 216 18.62 9.36 31.79
C ASP A 216 19.54 8.57 32.72
N ASP A 217 20.79 8.32 32.34
CA ASP A 217 21.78 7.69 33.21
C ASP A 217 22.16 8.58 34.41
N TYR A 218 22.26 9.90 34.22
CA TYR A 218 22.41 10.84 35.34
C TYR A 218 21.21 10.85 36.29
N ARG A 219 19.98 10.78 35.73
CA ARG A 219 18.75 10.65 36.52
C ARG A 219 18.72 9.33 37.30
N LYS A 220 19.09 8.21 36.67
CA LYS A 220 19.23 6.91 37.33
C LYS A 220 20.25 6.99 38.46
N ALA A 221 21.40 7.62 38.25
CA ALA A 221 22.44 7.74 39.27
C ALA A 221 21.94 8.51 40.52
N SER A 222 21.16 9.57 40.32
CA SER A 222 20.63 10.45 41.38
C SER A 222 19.31 9.99 42.01
N ALA A 223 18.67 8.94 41.50
CA ALA A 223 17.36 8.47 41.97
C ALA A 223 17.39 7.81 43.36
N LYS A 224 16.27 7.89 44.08
CA LYS A 224 16.13 7.30 45.43
C LYS A 224 16.17 5.76 45.37
N PRO A 225 16.54 5.06 46.47
CA PRO A 225 16.70 3.60 46.48
C PRO A 225 15.44 2.80 46.09
N GLN A 226 14.24 3.33 46.37
CA GLN A 226 12.97 2.71 45.97
C GLN A 226 12.70 2.87 44.47
N GLU A 227 12.89 4.07 43.92
CA GLU A 227 12.72 4.36 42.49
C GLU A 227 13.70 3.55 41.64
N LYS A 228 14.94 3.33 42.10
CA LYS A 228 15.89 2.42 41.43
C LYS A 228 15.40 0.98 41.33
N ARG A 229 14.67 0.47 42.33
CA ARG A 229 14.14 -0.90 42.30
C ARG A 229 12.99 -1.04 41.32
N GLU A 230 12.05 -0.09 41.31
CA GLU A 230 10.95 -0.07 40.34
C GLU A 230 11.49 0.10 38.92
N PHE A 231 12.48 0.98 38.74
CA PHE A 231 13.11 1.21 37.46
C PHE A 231 13.84 -0.03 36.92
N ASN A 232 14.61 -0.72 37.76
CA ASN A 232 15.27 -1.98 37.37
C ASN A 232 14.27 -3.10 37.08
N ALA A 233 13.14 -3.14 37.81
CA ALA A 233 12.05 -4.07 37.51
C ALA A 233 11.42 -3.78 36.14
N LEU A 234 11.22 -2.49 35.80
CA LEU A 234 10.74 -2.08 34.49
C LEU A 234 11.72 -2.43 33.36
N ILE A 235 13.03 -2.25 33.57
CA ILE A 235 14.05 -2.65 32.59
C ILE A 235 13.99 -4.15 32.34
N ALA A 236 13.94 -4.95 33.41
CA ALA A 236 13.84 -6.40 33.26
C ALA A 236 12.56 -6.83 32.50
N ASP A 237 11.46 -6.10 32.68
CA ASP A 237 10.21 -6.35 31.95
C ASP A 237 10.32 -5.92 30.47
N ILE A 238 11.04 -4.84 30.18
CA ILE A 238 11.36 -4.43 28.80
C ILE A 238 12.24 -5.47 28.11
N ASP A 239 13.33 -5.90 28.75
CA ASP A 239 14.25 -6.92 28.22
C ASP A 239 13.51 -8.24 27.93
N PHE A 240 12.59 -8.62 28.81
CA PHE A 240 11.74 -9.81 28.62
C PHE A 240 10.83 -9.65 27.40
N LYS A 241 10.19 -8.49 27.23
CA LYS A 241 9.32 -8.22 26.08
C LYS A 241 10.09 -8.08 24.77
N GLU A 242 11.28 -7.49 24.77
CA GLU A 242 12.16 -7.47 23.60
C GLU A 242 12.53 -8.90 23.18
N SER A 243 12.86 -9.77 24.14
CA SER A 243 13.13 -11.18 23.87
C SER A 243 11.91 -11.93 23.32
N GLU A 244 10.68 -11.60 23.76
CA GLU A 244 9.45 -12.13 23.17
C GLU A 244 9.23 -11.61 21.73
N ILE A 245 9.50 -10.33 21.48
CA ILE A 245 9.40 -9.74 20.14
C ILE A 245 10.35 -10.47 19.18
N ASP A 246 11.61 -10.68 19.57
CA ASP A 246 12.59 -11.38 18.75
C ASP A 246 12.13 -12.81 18.41
N ARG A 247 11.59 -13.53 19.40
CA ARG A 247 11.00 -14.86 19.18
C ARG A 247 9.84 -14.84 18.21
N LEU A 248 8.91 -13.89 18.37
CA LEU A 248 7.74 -13.76 17.51
C LEU A 248 8.16 -13.35 16.10
N SER A 249 9.17 -12.49 15.95
CA SER A 249 9.73 -12.13 14.65
C SER A 249 10.36 -13.33 13.95
N GLU A 250 11.12 -14.16 14.68
CA GLU A 250 11.68 -15.40 14.14
C GLU A 250 10.55 -16.38 13.72
N GLU A 251 9.49 -16.49 14.52
CA GLU A 251 8.31 -17.30 14.20
C GLU A 251 7.58 -16.78 12.96
N ILE A 252 7.42 -15.46 12.80
CA ILE A 252 6.85 -14.84 11.60
C ILE A 252 7.69 -15.18 10.37
N THR A 253 9.02 -15.05 10.45
CA THR A 253 9.89 -15.39 9.31
C THR A 253 9.78 -16.86 8.92
N ASN A 254 9.74 -17.77 9.90
CA ASN A 254 9.54 -19.19 9.63
C ASN A 254 8.17 -19.47 8.99
N LEU A 255 7.11 -18.82 9.45
CA LEU A 255 5.76 -18.94 8.88
C LEU A 255 5.67 -18.34 7.47
N GLU A 256 6.41 -17.27 7.19
CA GLU A 256 6.50 -16.69 5.84
C GLU A 256 7.22 -17.65 4.88
N ASP A 257 8.32 -18.25 5.28
CA ASP A 257 9.02 -19.28 4.50
C ASP A 257 8.12 -20.49 4.23
N ASP A 258 7.43 -20.98 5.26
CA ASP A 258 6.44 -22.05 5.13
C ASP A 258 5.31 -21.67 4.16
N ARG A 259 4.84 -20.42 4.22
CA ARG A 259 3.81 -19.93 3.31
C ARG A 259 4.30 -19.92 1.87
N VAL A 260 5.54 -19.54 1.61
CA VAL A 260 6.16 -19.58 0.28
C VAL A 260 6.24 -21.02 -0.22
N ILE A 261 6.71 -21.95 0.61
CA ILE A 261 6.79 -23.38 0.28
C ILE A 261 5.39 -23.95 -0.04
N LYS A 262 4.39 -23.66 0.80
CA LYS A 262 3.01 -24.12 0.58
C LYS A 262 2.39 -23.53 -0.68
N ARG A 263 2.66 -22.26 -1.00
CA ARG A 263 2.23 -21.64 -2.26
C ARG A 263 2.89 -22.30 -3.47
N HIS A 264 4.18 -22.57 -3.41
CA HIS A 264 4.89 -23.30 -4.47
C HIS A 264 4.29 -24.69 -4.68
N ASN A 265 4.08 -25.44 -3.60
CA ASN A 265 3.45 -26.77 -3.66
C ASN A 265 2.03 -26.71 -4.22
N SER A 266 1.24 -25.69 -3.85
CA SER A 266 -0.10 -25.47 -4.40
C SER A 266 -0.05 -25.19 -5.90
N ALA A 267 0.91 -24.39 -6.36
CA ALA A 267 1.08 -24.09 -7.78
C ALA A 267 1.53 -25.32 -8.58
N GLU A 268 2.41 -26.15 -8.03
CA GLU A 268 2.77 -27.44 -8.63
C GLU A 268 1.59 -28.41 -8.69
N LEU A 269 0.81 -28.52 -7.61
CA LEU A 269 -0.42 -29.31 -7.58
C LEU A 269 -1.43 -28.82 -8.60
N GLN A 270 -1.58 -27.50 -8.75
CA GLN A 270 -2.45 -26.92 -9.76
C GLN A 270 -1.95 -27.23 -11.18
N SER A 271 -0.65 -27.19 -11.42
CA SER A 271 -0.07 -27.58 -12.71
C SER A 271 -0.22 -29.07 -12.99
N LYS A 272 -0.07 -29.94 -11.98
CA LYS A 272 -0.39 -31.37 -12.08
C LYS A 272 -1.87 -31.60 -12.37
N LEU A 273 -2.76 -30.87 -11.70
CA LEU A 273 -4.21 -30.94 -11.92
C LEU A 273 -4.60 -30.47 -13.32
N ILE A 274 -3.95 -29.42 -13.86
CA ILE A 274 -4.13 -28.99 -15.24
C ILE A 274 -3.64 -30.07 -16.20
N ARG A 275 -2.49 -30.71 -15.91
CA ARG A 275 -1.89 -31.75 -16.75
C ARG A 275 -2.69 -33.06 -16.74
N GLU A 276 -3.28 -33.43 -15.60
CA GLU A 276 -4.21 -34.56 -15.50
C GLU A 276 -5.62 -34.20 -16.01
N GLY A 277 -6.01 -32.93 -15.88
CA GLY A 277 -7.24 -32.36 -16.46
C GLY A 277 -7.20 -32.17 -17.98
N ASP A 278 -6.02 -32.23 -18.61
CA ASP A 278 -5.80 -32.24 -20.06
C ASP A 278 -6.34 -33.54 -20.73
N MET A 279 -6.88 -34.48 -19.95
CA MET A 279 -7.72 -35.58 -20.44
C MET A 279 -9.21 -35.20 -20.63
N MET A 280 -9.66 -34.00 -20.23
CA MET A 280 -10.96 -33.45 -20.62
C MET A 280 -10.81 -32.67 -21.93
N SER A 281 -11.57 -33.05 -22.96
CA SER A 281 -11.58 -32.39 -24.27
C SER A 281 -11.74 -30.87 -24.12
N GLU A 282 -10.95 -30.11 -24.90
CA GLU A 282 -10.96 -28.63 -24.95
C GLU A 282 -12.37 -28.03 -25.06
N ASP A 283 -13.29 -28.75 -25.72
CA ASP A 283 -14.72 -28.42 -25.85
C ASP A 283 -15.51 -28.40 -24.52
N GLU A 284 -15.21 -29.29 -23.57
CA GLU A 284 -15.90 -29.30 -22.27
C GLU A 284 -15.46 -28.14 -21.37
N LEU A 285 -14.20 -27.73 -21.49
CA LEU A 285 -13.63 -26.61 -20.74
C LEU A 285 -14.22 -25.27 -21.23
N VAL A 286 -14.44 -25.14 -22.54
CA VAL A 286 -15.17 -24.00 -23.13
C VAL A 286 -16.62 -24.00 -22.62
N ARG A 287 -17.34 -25.13 -22.68
CA ARG A 287 -18.72 -25.23 -22.17
C ARG A 287 -18.85 -24.89 -20.69
N LEU A 288 -17.92 -25.34 -19.85
CA LEU A 288 -17.93 -25.04 -18.43
C LEU A 288 -17.65 -23.56 -18.14
N LYS A 289 -16.76 -22.92 -18.91
CA LYS A 289 -16.53 -21.47 -18.82
C LYS A 289 -17.76 -20.68 -19.26
N GLU A 290 -18.38 -21.05 -20.36
CA GLU A 290 -19.62 -20.41 -20.83
C GLU A 290 -20.74 -20.57 -19.79
N ARG A 291 -20.90 -21.78 -19.24
CA ARG A 291 -21.89 -22.03 -18.20
C ARG A 291 -21.62 -21.22 -16.93
N LYS A 292 -20.35 -21.08 -16.54
CA LYS A 292 -19.96 -20.22 -15.41
C LYS A 292 -20.33 -18.76 -15.66
N THR A 293 -20.05 -18.22 -16.85
CA THR A 293 -20.40 -16.84 -17.18
C THR A 293 -21.92 -16.61 -17.19
N GLU A 294 -22.69 -17.59 -17.64
CA GLU A 294 -24.15 -17.56 -17.65
C GLU A 294 -24.73 -17.57 -16.22
N LEU A 295 -24.17 -18.40 -15.34
CA LEU A 295 -24.54 -18.43 -13.92
C LEU A 295 -24.17 -17.12 -13.20
N ASP A 296 -23.03 -16.51 -13.50
CA ASP A 296 -22.64 -15.22 -12.92
C ASP A 296 -23.59 -14.09 -13.35
N THR A 297 -24.10 -14.11 -14.59
CA THR A 297 -25.12 -13.15 -15.04
C THR A 297 -26.44 -13.33 -14.30
N VAL A 298 -26.91 -14.57 -14.14
CA VAL A 298 -28.15 -14.86 -13.37
C VAL A 298 -28.00 -14.45 -11.91
N LEU A 299 -26.82 -14.65 -11.32
CA LEU A 299 -26.55 -14.26 -9.93
C LEU A 299 -26.59 -12.74 -9.75
N ARG A 300 -26.06 -11.97 -10.72
CA ARG A 300 -26.17 -10.50 -10.71
C ARG A 300 -27.62 -10.03 -10.86
N GLU A 301 -28.39 -10.62 -11.78
CA GLU A 301 -29.81 -10.28 -11.96
C GLU A 301 -30.63 -10.58 -10.70
N ALA A 302 -30.33 -11.70 -10.02
CA ALA A 302 -30.96 -12.05 -8.76
C ALA A 302 -30.58 -11.08 -7.62
N ASP A 303 -29.30 -10.68 -7.54
CA ASP A 303 -28.83 -9.70 -6.54
C ASP A 303 -29.44 -8.31 -6.75
N ASP A 304 -29.56 -7.86 -7.99
CA ASP A 304 -30.21 -6.58 -8.31
C ASP A 304 -31.72 -6.63 -8.04
N SER A 305 -32.39 -7.75 -8.33
CA SER A 305 -33.79 -7.96 -7.94
C SER A 305 -34.00 -7.93 -6.42
N LEU A 306 -33.00 -8.40 -5.65
CA LEU A 306 -33.03 -8.38 -4.20
C LEU A 306 -32.78 -6.95 -3.65
N LYS A 307 -31.95 -6.16 -4.32
CA LYS A 307 -31.78 -4.72 -4.03
C LYS A 307 -33.04 -3.91 -4.23
N ASP A 308 -33.83 -4.21 -5.25
CA ASP A 308 -35.13 -3.56 -5.43
C ASP A 308 -36.08 -3.87 -4.27
N LEU A 309 -36.06 -5.10 -3.76
CA LEU A 309 -36.83 -5.50 -2.56
C LEU A 309 -36.32 -4.82 -1.27
N TYR A 310 -35.03 -4.50 -1.16
CA TYR A 310 -34.51 -3.75 0.00
C TYR A 310 -35.16 -2.37 0.16
N SER A 311 -35.66 -1.75 -0.92
CA SER A 311 -36.40 -0.48 -0.84
C SER A 311 -37.75 -0.60 -0.11
N LEU A 312 -38.33 -1.80 -0.07
CA LEU A 312 -39.64 -2.09 0.54
C LEU A 312 -39.54 -2.61 1.98
N ILE A 313 -38.37 -3.11 2.38
CA ILE A 313 -38.12 -3.65 3.73
C ILE A 313 -38.33 -2.62 4.85
N PRO A 314 -37.90 -1.34 4.73
CA PRO A 314 -38.17 -0.31 5.73
C PRO A 314 -39.67 -0.12 6.02
N PHE A 315 -40.53 -0.27 5.00
CA PHE A 315 -41.98 -0.17 5.14
C PHE A 315 -42.59 -1.40 5.81
N GLY A 316 -42.06 -2.60 5.52
CA GLY A 316 -42.46 -3.83 6.21
C GLY A 316 -42.08 -3.83 7.69
N LEU A 317 -40.87 -3.37 8.03
CA LEU A 317 -40.40 -3.25 9.41
C LEU A 317 -41.15 -2.15 10.20
N ALA A 318 -41.60 -1.09 9.52
CA ALA A 318 -42.39 -0.03 10.13
C ALA A 318 -43.87 -0.43 10.38
N GLY A 319 -44.31 -1.63 9.98
CA GLY A 319 -45.71 -2.05 10.12
C GLY A 319 -46.23 -2.04 11.56
N GLY A 320 -45.40 -2.45 12.53
CA GLY A 320 -45.76 -2.40 13.96
C GLY A 320 -45.94 -0.96 14.47
N LEU A 321 -45.02 -0.07 14.10
CA LEU A 321 -45.09 1.37 14.42
C LEU A 321 -46.29 2.05 13.77
N MET A 322 -46.65 1.66 12.54
CA MET A 322 -47.83 2.18 11.84
C MET A 322 -49.15 1.71 12.49
N ALA A 323 -49.19 0.49 13.02
CA ALA A 323 -50.34 -0.01 13.77
C ALA A 323 -50.52 0.73 15.11
N GLU A 324 -49.42 0.97 15.85
CA GLU A 324 -49.44 1.79 17.07
C GLU A 324 -49.89 3.23 16.78
N LEU A 325 -49.34 3.86 15.73
CA LEU A 325 -49.73 5.20 15.30
C LEU A 325 -51.23 5.28 14.96
N SER A 326 -51.74 4.27 14.25
CA SER A 326 -53.17 4.20 13.90
C SER A 326 -54.06 4.10 15.14
N SER A 327 -53.70 3.25 16.10
CA SER A 327 -54.45 3.11 17.36
C SER A 327 -54.41 4.41 18.19
N GLN A 328 -53.26 5.08 18.21
CA GLN A 328 -53.11 6.37 18.89
C GLN A 328 -53.94 7.48 18.23
N LEU A 329 -54.02 7.51 16.90
CA LEU A 329 -54.87 8.44 16.17
C LEU A 329 -56.37 8.21 16.42
N GLU A 330 -56.81 6.95 16.51
CA GLU A 330 -58.21 6.65 16.85
C GLU A 330 -58.57 7.10 18.27
N THR A 331 -57.69 6.86 19.23
CA THR A 331 -57.89 7.28 20.62
C THR A 331 -57.88 8.81 20.76
N GLU A 332 -56.99 9.52 20.06
CA GLU A 332 -57.01 11.00 20.03
C GLU A 332 -58.27 11.56 19.37
N LYS A 333 -58.75 10.92 18.29
CA LYS A 333 -59.99 11.34 17.61
C LYS A 333 -61.20 11.16 18.54
N ALA A 334 -61.29 10.03 19.23
CA ALA A 334 -62.34 9.77 20.22
C ALA A 334 -62.27 10.76 21.39
N TYR A 335 -61.06 11.07 21.87
CA TYR A 335 -60.86 12.06 22.92
C TYR A 335 -61.32 13.47 22.49
N LYS A 336 -60.95 13.91 21.28
CA LYS A 336 -61.41 15.21 20.73
C LYS A 336 -62.92 15.26 20.58
N GLN A 337 -63.56 14.20 20.09
CA GLN A 337 -65.03 14.14 20.00
C GLN A 337 -65.71 14.21 21.37
N ASN A 338 -65.19 13.48 22.37
CA ASN A 338 -65.74 13.53 23.72
C ASN A 338 -65.57 14.90 24.38
N LYS A 339 -64.44 15.59 24.14
CA LYS A 339 -64.22 16.95 24.64
C LYS A 339 -65.21 17.96 24.03
N LEU A 340 -65.44 17.88 22.72
CA LEU A 340 -66.46 18.68 22.03
C LEU A 340 -67.88 18.42 22.55
N GLN A 341 -68.21 17.16 22.89
CA GLN A 341 -69.50 16.83 23.48
C GLN A 341 -69.63 17.37 24.91
N LEU A 342 -68.57 17.32 25.72
CA LEU A 342 -68.55 17.88 27.08
C LEU A 342 -68.68 19.41 27.09
N GLU A 343 -68.02 20.11 26.17
CA GLU A 343 -68.21 21.56 25.98
C GLU A 343 -69.66 21.88 25.62
N GLY A 344 -70.27 21.14 24.69
CA GLY A 344 -71.69 21.30 24.35
C GLY A 344 -72.67 20.91 25.47
N VAL A 345 -72.27 20.05 26.42
CA VAL A 345 -73.07 19.72 27.62
C VAL A 345 -72.96 20.84 28.65
N ASN A 346 -71.78 21.42 28.86
CA ASN A 346 -71.62 22.58 29.75
C ASN A 346 -72.46 23.77 29.27
N ASP A 347 -72.44 24.09 27.97
CA ASP A 347 -73.27 25.15 27.40
C ASP A 347 -74.77 24.92 27.68
N LYS A 348 -75.24 23.67 27.55
CA LYS A 348 -76.63 23.32 27.88
C LYS A 348 -76.92 23.39 29.38
N THR A 349 -75.95 23.06 30.21
CA THR A 349 -76.10 23.09 31.67
C THR A 349 -76.16 24.53 32.18
N ASP A 350 -75.38 25.43 31.59
CA ASP A 350 -75.42 26.87 31.88
C ASP A 350 -76.74 27.52 31.43
N VAL A 351 -77.30 27.11 30.29
CA VAL A 351 -78.64 27.54 29.85
C VAL A 351 -79.71 27.08 30.85
N ILE A 352 -79.67 25.81 31.30
CA ILE A 352 -80.62 25.27 32.28
C ILE A 352 -80.47 25.96 33.64
N LEU A 353 -79.24 26.24 34.09
CA LEU A 353 -78.98 26.99 35.32
C LEU A 353 -79.46 28.46 35.21
N GLY A 354 -79.35 29.07 34.04
CA GLY A 354 -79.91 30.39 33.74
C GLY A 354 -81.44 30.39 33.83
N ASP A 355 -82.10 29.38 33.26
CA ASP A 355 -83.56 29.24 33.32
C ASP A 355 -84.06 28.93 34.73
N MET A 356 -83.35 28.11 35.51
CA MET A 356 -83.65 27.88 36.92
C MET A 356 -83.45 29.13 37.79
N ARG A 357 -82.45 29.97 37.49
CA ARG A 357 -82.28 31.27 38.17
C ARG A 357 -83.42 32.23 37.84
N LYS A 358 -83.87 32.30 36.59
CA LYS A 358 -85.07 33.06 36.18
C LYS A 358 -86.34 32.57 36.89
N GLN A 359 -86.53 31.27 37.01
CA GLN A 359 -87.67 30.73 37.76
C GLN A 359 -87.56 31.02 39.26
N ARG A 360 -86.35 31.02 39.83
CA ARG A 360 -86.13 31.41 41.22
C ARG A 360 -86.41 32.89 41.47
N GLU A 361 -86.07 33.78 40.54
CA GLU A 361 -86.45 35.20 40.59
C GLU A 361 -87.97 35.38 40.50
N ASN A 362 -88.66 34.62 39.65
CA ASN A 362 -90.12 34.63 39.57
C ASN A 362 -90.81 34.06 40.82
N CYS A 363 -90.16 33.16 41.58
CA CYS A 363 -90.67 32.67 42.87
C CYS A 363 -90.31 33.57 44.06
N LEU A 364 -89.32 34.45 43.93
CA LEU A 364 -88.89 35.41 44.95
C LEU A 364 -89.56 36.79 44.83
N SER A 365 -90.59 36.92 44.00
CA SER A 365 -91.62 37.96 44.16
C SER A 365 -92.85 37.43 44.90
N PRO A 366 -92.88 37.47 46.25
CA PRO A 366 -94.14 37.43 46.96
C PRO A 366 -94.32 38.71 47.80
N LEU A 367 -95.58 39.14 47.94
CA LEU A 367 -96.09 40.22 48.79
C LEU A 367 -95.71 41.65 48.37
N ILE A 368 -96.63 42.31 47.65
CA ILE A 368 -97.63 43.26 48.19
C ILE A 368 -98.82 43.29 47.24
#